data_AF-A0A358C5J1-F1
#
_entry.id   AF-A0A358C5J1-F1
#
_cell.length_a   1.000
_cell.length_b   1.000
_cell.length_c   1.000
_cell.angle_alpha   90.00
_cell.angle_beta   90.00
_cell.angle_gamma   90.00
#
_symmetry.space_group_name_H-M   'P 1'
#
loop_
_entity.id
_entity.type
_entity.pdbx_description
1 polymer ?
#
loop_
_entity_poly.entity_id
_entity_poly.type
_entity_poly.pdbx_seq_one_letter_code
_entity_poly.pdbx_strand_id
1 'polypeptide(L)'
;MSTHAARIENRLLRRLMKPFFGALLLSTTALDAAQAALPVPRHLINPDTPRIEDPDSLVERFLQAVDRGELEVFGHRLDRTMIVPVRVEYVYELADRAMRVKVYSNLNQPLPVPGQDDCRILGVSAIMEDGSITEIESHVWVK
;
A
#
# COMPACT_ATOMS: atom_id res chain seq x y z
N MET A 1 65.21 37.82 10.16
CA MET A 1 64.34 39.01 10.03
C MET A 1 63.17 38.78 10.97
N SER A 2 63.30 39.16 12.25
CA SER A 2 63.10 40.49 12.82
C SER A 2 61.65 40.73 13.21
N THR A 3 61.45 40.70 14.52
CA THR A 3 60.30 41.08 15.34
C THR A 3 59.95 42.57 15.18
N HIS A 4 58.67 42.91 15.18
CA HIS A 4 58.06 44.19 15.60
C HIS A 4 56.53 43.95 15.67
N ALA A 5 55.81 43.95 16.81
CA ALA A 5 55.67 44.88 17.93
C ALA A 5 55.00 46.22 17.56
N ALA A 6 53.67 46.31 17.76
CA ALA A 6 52.86 47.48 18.18
C ALA A 6 51.38 47.07 18.13
N ARG A 7 50.63 46.84 19.21
CA ARG A 7 50.14 47.72 20.28
C ARG A 7 49.40 48.96 19.76
N ILE A 8 48.06 48.87 19.67
CA ILE A 8 47.15 49.97 20.04
C ILE A 8 46.01 49.39 20.88
N GLU A 9 45.98 49.86 22.13
CA GLU A 9 44.89 49.72 23.10
C GLU A 9 43.87 50.84 22.90
N ASN A 10 42.57 50.54 23.00
CA ASN A 10 41.60 51.20 23.89
C ASN A 10 40.18 50.75 23.48
N ARG A 11 39.52 49.93 24.30
CA ARG A 11 38.73 50.27 25.50
C ARG A 11 37.35 50.82 25.16
N LEU A 12 36.41 50.47 26.03
CA LEU A 12 34.95 50.65 25.99
C LEU A 12 34.26 49.43 25.36
N LEU A 13 33.44 48.64 26.04
CA LEU A 13 32.98 48.70 27.41
C LEU A 13 32.42 47.30 27.75
N ARG A 14 32.80 46.77 28.93
CA ARG A 14 31.95 46.11 29.95
C ARG A 14 30.61 45.56 29.42
N ARG A 15 30.24 44.30 29.58
CA ARG A 15 30.22 43.44 30.79
C ARG A 15 29.81 42.04 30.28
N LEU A 16 30.50 40.96 30.64
CA LEU A 16 30.26 40.15 31.85
C LEU A 16 28.87 39.50 31.78
N MET A 17 28.67 38.18 31.63
CA MET A 17 29.16 37.01 32.38
C MET A 17 28.66 35.78 31.57
N LYS A 18 29.47 34.92 30.95
CA LYS A 18 30.21 33.74 31.46
C LYS A 18 29.43 32.76 32.39
N PRO A 19 29.76 31.45 32.29
CA PRO A 19 28.82 30.35 32.14
C PRO A 19 28.59 29.61 33.46
N PHE A 20 27.49 28.87 33.56
CA PHE A 20 27.35 27.83 34.59
C PHE A 20 27.25 26.46 33.92
N PHE A 21 28.39 25.77 33.96
CA PHE A 21 28.47 24.32 33.88
C PHE A 21 28.04 23.73 35.23
N GLY A 22 27.31 22.62 35.18
CA GLY A 22 27.40 21.58 36.21
C GLY A 22 26.08 21.24 36.91
N ALA A 23 25.48 20.12 36.50
CA ALA A 23 25.10 19.00 37.38
C ALA A 23 24.40 17.92 36.54
N LEU A 24 25.15 16.93 36.08
CA LEU A 24 24.60 15.69 35.52
C LEU A 24 24.29 14.76 36.69
N LEU A 25 23.02 14.74 37.13
CA LEU A 25 22.51 13.80 38.12
C LEU A 25 21.65 12.75 37.42
N LEU A 26 22.03 11.50 37.64
CA LEU A 26 21.36 10.27 37.22
C LEU A 26 19.92 10.24 37.71
N SER A 27 18.97 10.11 36.80
CA SER A 27 17.61 9.66 37.12
C SER A 27 17.12 8.76 36.00
N THR A 28 17.36 7.46 36.21
CA THR A 28 16.49 6.32 35.88
C THR A 28 15.61 6.45 34.65
N THR A 29 15.92 5.64 33.64
CA THR A 29 15.00 5.25 32.57
C THR A 29 13.75 4.59 33.16
N ALA A 30 12.75 5.40 33.52
CA ALA A 30 11.38 4.94 33.40
C ALA A 30 11.12 4.91 31.90
N LEU A 31 11.47 3.78 31.28
CA LEU A 31 10.94 3.40 29.98
C LEU A 31 9.44 3.26 30.24
N ASP A 32 8.73 4.37 30.13
CA ASP A 32 7.29 4.39 30.14
C ASP A 32 6.93 3.54 28.93
N ALA A 33 6.63 2.27 29.21
CA ALA A 33 5.90 1.42 28.31
C ALA A 33 4.48 1.99 28.24
N ALA A 34 4.38 3.23 27.74
CA ALA A 34 3.24 3.70 27.01
C ALA A 34 3.17 2.75 25.82
N GLN A 35 2.54 1.61 26.05
CA GLN A 35 1.91 0.81 25.03
C GLN A 35 1.31 1.83 24.07
N ALA A 36 1.87 1.86 22.85
CA ALA A 36 1.21 2.39 21.70
C ALA A 36 -0.02 1.49 21.44
N ALA A 37 -0.98 1.51 22.38
CA ALA A 37 -2.34 1.17 22.10
C ALA A 37 -2.80 2.30 21.18
N LEU A 38 -2.55 2.10 19.89
CA LEU A 38 -3.21 2.88 18.85
C LEU A 38 -4.69 2.86 19.23
N PRO A 39 -5.34 4.02 19.43
CA PRO A 39 -6.75 4.03 19.75
C PRO A 39 -7.45 3.23 18.66
N VAL A 40 -8.05 2.09 19.02
CA VAL A 40 -8.91 1.34 18.11
C VAL A 40 -9.93 2.36 17.63
N PRO A 41 -9.95 2.70 16.33
CA PRO A 41 -10.81 3.77 15.85
C PRO A 41 -12.23 3.45 16.28
N ARG A 42 -12.83 4.30 17.13
CA ARG A 42 -14.24 4.20 17.53
C ARG A 42 -15.16 4.67 16.40
N HIS A 43 -14.89 4.21 15.19
CA HIS A 43 -15.83 4.39 14.10
C HIS A 43 -16.69 3.15 14.06
N LEU A 44 -17.96 3.36 14.37
CA LEU A 44 -19.03 2.38 14.23
C LEU A 44 -18.89 1.75 12.85
N ILE A 45 -18.47 0.48 12.81
CA ILE A 45 -18.74 -0.38 11.66
C ILE A 45 -20.24 -0.27 11.48
N ASN A 46 -20.69 0.32 10.38
CA ASN A 46 -22.10 0.30 10.06
C ASN A 46 -22.47 -1.19 9.92
N PRO A 47 -23.33 -1.76 10.78
CA PRO A 47 -23.69 -3.18 10.66
C PRO A 47 -24.35 -3.48 9.31
N ASP A 48 -24.84 -2.46 8.60
CA ASP A 48 -25.43 -2.57 7.26
C ASP A 48 -24.39 -2.47 6.12
N THR A 49 -23.10 -2.34 6.43
CA THR A 49 -22.00 -2.28 5.45
C THR A 49 -20.82 -3.14 5.94
N PRO A 50 -20.37 -4.16 5.18
CA PRO A 50 -20.67 -4.38 3.77
C PRO A 50 -21.89 -5.28 3.52
N ARG A 51 -22.70 -4.93 2.51
CA ARG A 51 -23.67 -5.88 1.94
C ARG A 51 -22.93 -6.85 1.05
N ILE A 52 -22.87 -8.11 1.45
CA ILE A 52 -22.35 -9.19 0.61
C ILE A 52 -23.40 -9.45 -0.47
N GLU A 53 -23.10 -8.98 -1.68
CA GLU A 53 -23.96 -9.21 -2.85
C GLU A 53 -23.94 -10.68 -3.28
N ASP A 54 -24.96 -11.11 -4.03
CA ASP A 54 -24.99 -12.44 -4.62
C ASP A 54 -23.78 -12.68 -5.57
N PRO A 55 -23.00 -13.76 -5.37
CA PRO A 55 -21.81 -14.03 -6.18
C PRO A 55 -22.09 -14.18 -7.68
N ASP A 56 -23.21 -14.78 -8.08
CA ASP A 56 -23.53 -15.00 -9.49
C ASP A 56 -23.77 -13.67 -10.22
N SER A 57 -24.48 -12.76 -9.56
CA SER A 57 -24.71 -11.39 -10.05
C SER A 57 -23.41 -10.58 -10.16
N LEU A 58 -22.42 -10.83 -9.31
CA LEU A 58 -21.09 -10.22 -9.40
C LEU A 58 -20.27 -10.79 -10.56
N VAL A 59 -20.31 -12.11 -10.75
CA VAL A 59 -19.64 -12.78 -11.88
C VAL A 59 -20.20 -12.27 -13.20
N GLU A 60 -21.51 -12.11 -13.33
CA GLU A 60 -22.13 -11.57 -14.54
C GLU A 60 -21.64 -10.14 -14.84
N ARG A 61 -21.58 -9.25 -13.84
CA ARG A 61 -21.03 -7.89 -14.02
C ARG A 61 -19.54 -7.89 -14.37
N PHE A 62 -18.76 -8.79 -13.79
CA PHE A 62 -17.37 -9.00 -14.16
C PHE A 62 -17.25 -9.43 -15.62
N LEU A 63 -18.05 -10.40 -16.08
CA LEU A 63 -18.02 -10.83 -17.49
C LEU A 63 -18.44 -9.70 -18.44
N GLN A 64 -19.42 -8.87 -18.06
CA GLN A 64 -19.78 -7.68 -18.83
C GLN A 64 -18.61 -6.67 -18.92
N ALA A 65 -17.82 -6.50 -17.86
CA ALA A 65 -16.61 -5.68 -17.88
C ALA A 65 -15.53 -6.26 -18.81
N VAL A 66 -15.36 -7.59 -18.80
CA VAL A 66 -14.49 -8.31 -19.75
C VAL A 66 -14.94 -8.05 -21.19
N ASP A 67 -16.24 -8.08 -21.46
CA ASP A 67 -16.77 -7.80 -22.81
C ASP A 67 -16.53 -6.36 -23.27
N ARG A 68 -16.54 -5.40 -22.34
CA ARG A 68 -16.14 -4.00 -22.62
C ARG A 68 -14.64 -3.89 -22.91
N GLY A 69 -13.86 -4.87 -22.43
CA GLY A 69 -12.44 -4.99 -22.72
C GLY A 69 -11.53 -4.58 -21.60
N GLU A 70 -12.07 -4.52 -20.39
CA GLU A 70 -11.33 -3.99 -19.25
C GLU A 70 -10.32 -5.00 -18.71
N LEU A 71 -10.48 -6.30 -19.02
CA LEU A 71 -9.52 -7.32 -18.65
C LEU A 71 -8.40 -7.44 -19.70
N GLU A 72 -7.30 -6.74 -19.44
CA GLU A 72 -6.10 -6.75 -20.28
C GLU A 72 -4.88 -7.23 -19.49
N VAL A 73 -4.16 -8.19 -20.06
CA VAL A 73 -2.95 -8.78 -19.45
C VAL A 73 -1.80 -8.63 -20.43
N PHE A 74 -0.77 -7.87 -20.06
CA PHE A 74 0.42 -7.63 -20.88
C PHE A 74 0.12 -7.15 -22.32
N GLY A 75 -0.83 -6.23 -22.51
CA GLY A 75 -1.20 -5.77 -23.86
C GLY A 75 -2.20 -6.68 -24.58
N HIS A 76 -2.59 -7.79 -23.95
CA HIS A 76 -3.52 -8.77 -24.52
C HIS A 76 -4.87 -8.69 -23.80
N ARG A 77 -5.87 -8.17 -24.51
CA ARG A 77 -7.26 -8.16 -24.04
C ARG A 77 -7.80 -9.59 -24.02
N LEU A 78 -8.30 -10.02 -22.87
CA LEU A 78 -8.92 -11.32 -22.69
C LEU A 78 -10.42 -11.22 -22.99
N ASP A 79 -10.95 -12.25 -23.65
CA ASP A 79 -12.39 -12.40 -23.85
C ASP A 79 -12.99 -13.38 -22.83
N ARG A 80 -14.32 -13.35 -22.68
CA ARG A 80 -15.05 -14.20 -21.72
C ARG A 80 -14.87 -15.71 -21.97
N THR A 81 -14.51 -16.12 -23.19
CA THR A 81 -14.28 -17.52 -23.56
C THR A 81 -12.85 -17.98 -23.23
N MET A 82 -11.95 -17.06 -22.89
CA MET A 82 -10.58 -17.38 -22.46
C MET A 82 -10.47 -17.63 -20.97
N ILE A 83 -11.50 -17.28 -20.20
CA ILE A 83 -11.47 -17.30 -18.73
C ILE A 83 -12.60 -18.15 -18.16
N VAL A 84 -12.36 -18.69 -16.97
CA VAL A 84 -13.36 -19.39 -16.17
C VAL A 84 -13.32 -18.80 -14.76
N PRO A 85 -14.30 -17.95 -14.37
CA PRO A 85 -14.43 -17.50 -12.99
C PRO A 85 -14.62 -18.70 -12.07
N VAL A 86 -13.82 -18.81 -11.02
CA VAL A 86 -13.90 -19.95 -10.07
C VAL A 86 -13.97 -19.53 -8.60
N ARG A 87 -13.72 -18.25 -8.29
CA ARG A 87 -13.82 -17.75 -6.91
C ARG A 87 -14.11 -16.26 -6.88
N VAL A 88 -15.01 -15.85 -5.97
CA VAL A 88 -15.27 -14.46 -5.62
C VAL A 88 -14.81 -14.26 -4.18
N GLU A 89 -14.04 -13.20 -3.94
CA GLU A 89 -13.56 -12.78 -2.62
C GLU A 89 -14.09 -11.38 -2.32
N TYR A 90 -14.61 -11.18 -1.10
CA TYR A 90 -14.98 -9.87 -0.59
C TYR A 90 -13.86 -9.41 0.32
N VAL A 91 -13.11 -8.42 -0.13
CA VAL A 91 -11.93 -7.89 0.58
C VAL A 91 -12.35 -6.61 1.26
N TYR A 92 -12.15 -6.51 2.58
CA TYR A 92 -12.34 -5.26 3.30
C TYR A 92 -10.99 -4.58 3.50
N GLU A 93 -10.76 -3.49 2.80
CA GLU A 93 -9.53 -2.71 2.92
C GLU A 93 -9.65 -1.78 4.13
N LEU A 94 -8.68 -1.89 5.04
CA LEU A 94 -8.70 -1.14 6.31
C LEU A 94 -8.24 0.30 6.13
N ALA A 95 -7.39 0.55 5.13
CA ALA A 95 -6.85 1.89 4.86
C ALA A 95 -7.93 2.86 4.38
N ASP A 96 -8.79 2.43 3.47
CA ASP A 96 -9.87 3.24 2.89
C ASP A 96 -11.27 2.92 3.48
N ARG A 97 -11.37 1.85 4.29
CA ARG A 97 -12.62 1.34 4.87
C ARG A 97 -13.65 0.93 3.82
N ALA A 98 -13.19 0.51 2.64
CA ALA A 98 -14.04 0.07 1.55
C ALA A 98 -14.08 -1.47 1.46
N MET A 99 -15.24 -2.00 1.07
CA MET A 99 -15.32 -3.37 0.57
C MET A 99 -15.03 -3.36 -0.92
N ARG A 100 -14.13 -4.24 -1.35
CA ARG A 100 -13.81 -4.52 -2.74
C ARG A 100 -14.21 -5.95 -3.07
N VAL A 101 -14.58 -6.18 -4.32
CA VAL A 101 -14.87 -7.52 -4.83
C VAL A 101 -13.71 -7.95 -5.71
N LYS A 102 -13.11 -9.11 -5.43
CA LYS A 102 -12.07 -9.70 -6.25
C LYS A 102 -12.58 -10.98 -6.89
N VAL A 103 -12.53 -11.06 -8.21
CA VAL A 103 -12.92 -12.24 -8.98
C VAL A 103 -11.67 -12.93 -9.48
N TYR A 104 -11.47 -14.18 -9.07
CA TYR A 104 -10.39 -15.03 -9.57
C TYR A 104 -10.92 -15.93 -10.70
N SER A 105 -10.19 -15.95 -11.81
CA SER A 105 -10.50 -16.77 -12.97
C SER A 105 -9.28 -17.57 -13.41
N ASN A 106 -9.49 -18.83 -13.75
CA ASN A 106 -8.51 -19.62 -14.48
C ASN A 106 -8.51 -19.21 -15.95
N LEU A 107 -7.37 -19.32 -16.61
CA LEU A 107 -7.28 -19.22 -18.06
C LEU A 107 -7.51 -20.61 -18.68
N ASN A 108 -8.32 -20.67 -19.75
CA ASN A 108 -8.52 -21.90 -20.52
C ASN A 108 -7.24 -22.35 -21.22
N GLN A 109 -6.36 -21.40 -21.55
CA GLN A 109 -5.03 -21.67 -22.09
C GLN A 109 -3.99 -20.80 -21.38
N PRO A 110 -2.85 -21.36 -20.96
CA PRO A 110 -1.78 -20.57 -20.36
C PRO A 110 -1.27 -19.48 -21.30
N LEU A 111 -1.08 -18.27 -20.78
CA LEU A 111 -0.47 -17.17 -21.53
C LEU A 111 1.04 -17.07 -21.24
N PRO A 112 1.85 -16.65 -22.22
CA PRO A 112 3.26 -16.38 -21.98
C PRO A 112 3.44 -15.13 -21.11
N VAL A 113 4.49 -15.11 -20.29
CA VAL A 113 4.96 -13.88 -19.63
C VAL A 113 6.02 -13.24 -20.53
N PRO A 114 5.85 -11.98 -20.98
CA PRO A 114 6.82 -11.33 -21.85
C PRO A 114 8.23 -11.31 -21.24
N GLY A 115 9.22 -11.77 -22.01
CA GLY A 115 10.62 -11.82 -21.60
C GLY A 115 10.99 -12.94 -20.63
N GLN A 116 10.08 -13.87 -20.33
CA GLN A 116 10.29 -14.99 -19.42
C GLN A 116 9.81 -16.31 -20.02
N ASP A 117 10.72 -17.08 -20.62
CA ASP A 117 10.38 -18.29 -21.39
C ASP A 117 9.87 -19.45 -20.53
N ASP A 118 10.28 -19.50 -19.26
CA ASP A 118 9.94 -20.56 -18.29
C ASP A 118 8.72 -20.24 -17.42
N CYS A 119 8.11 -19.06 -17.63
CA CYS A 119 6.96 -18.59 -16.86
C CYS A 119 5.68 -18.62 -17.71
N ARG A 120 4.56 -19.03 -17.10
CA ARG A 120 3.23 -19.02 -17.73
C ARG A 120 2.20 -18.45 -16.79
N ILE A 121 1.27 -17.67 -17.31
CA ILE A 121 0.10 -17.18 -16.58
C ILE A 121 -0.96 -18.26 -16.69
N LEU A 122 -1.46 -18.73 -15.55
CA LEU A 122 -2.50 -19.77 -15.49
C LEU A 122 -3.86 -19.22 -15.05
N GLY A 123 -3.87 -18.05 -14.41
CA GLY A 123 -5.08 -17.42 -13.94
C GLY A 123 -4.88 -15.92 -13.76
N VAL A 124 -5.98 -15.24 -13.53
CA VAL A 124 -6.04 -13.80 -13.29
C VAL A 124 -6.96 -13.53 -12.11
N SER A 125 -6.67 -12.49 -11.35
CA SER A 125 -7.65 -11.87 -10.46
C SER A 125 -7.95 -10.46 -10.92
N ALA A 126 -9.21 -10.06 -10.83
CA ALA A 126 -9.64 -8.71 -11.11
C ALA A 126 -10.36 -8.13 -9.90
N ILE A 127 -10.02 -6.90 -9.51
CA ILE A 127 -10.78 -6.14 -8.52
C ILE A 127 -11.86 -5.34 -9.26
N MET A 128 -13.08 -5.43 -8.75
CA MET A 128 -14.27 -4.78 -9.27
C MET A 128 -14.71 -3.64 -8.35
N GLU A 129 -14.93 -2.46 -8.92
CA GLU A 129 -15.53 -1.29 -8.26
C GLU A 129 -16.56 -0.66 -9.21
N ASP A 130 -17.75 -0.35 -8.71
CA ASP A 130 -18.85 0.25 -9.48
C ASP A 130 -19.13 -0.43 -10.84
N GLY A 131 -18.97 -1.75 -10.89
CA GLY A 131 -19.20 -2.58 -12.08
C GLY A 131 -18.08 -2.54 -13.13
N SER A 132 -16.93 -1.93 -12.82
CA SER A 132 -15.74 -1.87 -13.67
C SER A 132 -14.55 -2.58 -13.04
N ILE A 133 -13.64 -3.09 -13.88
CA ILE A 133 -12.36 -3.65 -13.41
C ILE A 133 -11.39 -2.49 -13.16
N THR A 134 -10.90 -2.39 -11.93
CA THR A 134 -9.95 -1.32 -11.53
C THR A 134 -8.52 -1.83 -11.38
N GLU A 135 -8.35 -3.09 -11.00
CA GLU A 135 -7.03 -3.70 -10.82
C GLU A 135 -7.02 -5.14 -11.37
N ILE A 136 -5.89 -5.55 -11.92
CA ILE A 136 -5.69 -6.89 -12.50
C ILE A 136 -4.38 -7.47 -11.97
N GLU A 137 -4.44 -8.69 -11.46
CA GLU A 137 -3.28 -9.48 -11.04
C GLU A 137 -3.15 -10.72 -11.92
N SER A 138 -1.94 -11.00 -12.41
CA SER A 138 -1.63 -12.22 -13.14
C SER A 138 -1.02 -13.27 -12.23
N HIS A 139 -1.56 -14.48 -12.24
CA HIS A 139 -1.06 -15.61 -11.45
C HIS A 139 -0.10 -16.43 -12.29
N VAL A 140 1.19 -16.27 -12.01
CA VAL A 140 2.28 -16.88 -12.77
C VAL A 140 2.76 -18.17 -12.13
N TRP A 141 3.00 -19.17 -12.96
CA TRP A 141 3.66 -20.42 -12.61
C TRP A 141 5.03 -20.51 -13.29
N VAL A 142 6.04 -20.97 -12.55
CA VAL A 142 7.40 -21.23 -13.04
C VAL A 142 7.56 -22.73 -13.25
N LYS A 143 8.06 -23.14 -14.43
CA LYS A 143 8.34 -24.54 -14.73
C LYS A 143 9.53 -25.10 -13.98
#